data_AF-A0A447TFF7-F1
#
_entry.id   AF-A0A447TFF7-F1
#
_cell.length_a   1.000
_cell.length_b   1.000
_cell.length_c   1.000
_cell.angle_alpha   90.00
_cell.angle_beta   90.00
_cell.angle_gamma   90.00
#
_symmetry.space_group_name_H-M   'P 1'
#
loop_
_entity.id
_entity.type
_entity.pdbx_description
1 polymer ?
#
loop_
_entity_poly.entity_id
_entity_poly.type
_entity_poly.pdbx_seq_one_letter_code
_entity_poly.pdbx_strand_id
1 'polypeptide(L)'
;MLVLGKPLAGGLPAAAYGFSADLAARAQQAKRAAPPGHSGIGTTLSANRLACAAMRANLSQVMTDDNYRIMLERAGRLAQGLRELFARFALPWCVTQLGARCEFQFAARPPRNGSEAGAGRTRSWSAIFIFTY
;
A
#
# COMPACT_ATOMS: atom_id res chain seq x y z
N MET A 1 -13.03 -1.36 9.42
CA MET A 1 -12.74 -2.33 8.34
C MET A 1 -11.35 -2.06 7.83
N LEU A 2 -10.57 -3.09 7.52
CA LEU A 2 -9.25 -2.99 6.90
C LEU A 2 -9.26 -3.82 5.62
N VAL A 3 -8.61 -3.33 4.56
CA VAL A 3 -8.38 -4.08 3.32
C VAL A 3 -6.90 -4.01 2.99
N LEU A 4 -6.28 -5.16 2.73
CA LEU A 4 -4.87 -5.29 2.40
C LEU A 4 -4.73 -6.19 1.17
N GLY A 5 -4.04 -5.71 0.14
CA GLY A 5 -3.74 -6.47 -1.08
C GLY A 5 -2.27 -6.31 -1.44
N LYS A 6 -1.97 -6.19 -2.74
CA LYS A 6 -0.64 -5.89 -3.30
C LYS A 6 0.48 -6.76 -2.68
N PRO A 7 1.31 -6.31 -1.71
CA PRO A 7 2.42 -7.12 -1.24
C PRO A 7 1.99 -8.35 -0.43
N LEU A 8 0.72 -8.44 0.00
CA LEU A 8 0.26 -9.43 0.99
C LEU A 8 0.69 -10.87 0.69
N ALA A 9 0.58 -11.31 -0.57
CA ALA A 9 0.92 -12.68 -0.99
C ALA A 9 2.23 -12.78 -1.78
N GLY A 10 3.18 -11.88 -1.56
CA GLY A 10 4.52 -11.97 -2.17
C GLY A 10 4.51 -11.97 -3.70
N GLY A 11 3.57 -11.26 -4.32
CA GLY A 11 3.44 -11.16 -5.78
C GLY A 11 2.32 -11.97 -6.41
N LEU A 12 1.68 -12.88 -5.67
CA LEU A 12 0.48 -13.57 -6.15
C LEU A 12 -0.78 -12.69 -6.05
N PRO A 13 -1.78 -12.85 -6.95
CA PRO A 13 -3.06 -12.16 -6.84
C PRO A 13 -3.78 -12.56 -5.56
N ALA A 14 -3.76 -11.69 -4.56
CA ALA A 14 -4.46 -11.87 -3.30
C ALA A 14 -4.79 -10.54 -2.62
N ALA A 15 -5.91 -10.53 -1.92
CA ALA A 15 -6.27 -9.50 -0.97
C ALA A 15 -7.03 -10.15 0.20
N ALA A 16 -6.92 -9.52 1.36
CA ALA A 16 -7.69 -9.83 2.54
C ALA A 16 -8.43 -8.58 3.00
N TYR A 17 -9.62 -8.77 3.55
CA TYR A 17 -10.36 -7.74 4.25
C TYR A 17 -10.77 -8.26 5.62
N GLY A 18 -10.80 -7.35 6.59
CA GLY A 18 -11.11 -7.66 7.98
C GLY A 18 -12.07 -6.63 8.56
N PHE A 19 -12.88 -7.09 9.52
CA PHE A 19 -13.82 -6.28 10.28
C PHE A 19 -13.48 -6.33 11.76
N SER A 20 -14.06 -5.42 12.54
CA SER A 20 -14.09 -5.61 14.00
C SER A 20 -14.88 -6.87 14.34
N ALA A 21 -14.61 -7.46 15.51
CA ALA A 21 -15.31 -8.65 15.98
C ALA A 21 -16.83 -8.46 15.99
N ASP A 22 -17.32 -7.31 16.48
CA ASP A 22 -18.75 -7.01 16.53
C ASP A 22 -19.40 -6.96 15.14
N LEU A 23 -18.72 -6.33 14.17
CA LEU A 23 -19.22 -6.27 12.80
C LEU A 23 -19.18 -7.66 12.13
N ALA A 24 -18.14 -8.44 12.38
CA ALA A 24 -18.05 -9.82 11.90
C ALA A 24 -19.19 -10.68 12.47
N ALA A 25 -19.48 -10.58 13.77
CA ALA A 25 -20.58 -11.30 14.41
C ALA A 25 -21.93 -10.93 13.79
N ARG A 26 -22.19 -9.63 13.58
CA ARG A 26 -23.41 -9.14 12.92
C ARG A 26 -23.51 -9.64 11.47
N ALA A 27 -22.43 -9.61 10.71
CA ALA A 27 -22.41 -10.10 9.34
C ALA A 27 -22.67 -11.62 9.27
N GLN A 28 -22.08 -12.39 10.18
CA GLN A 28 -22.32 -13.83 10.29
C GLN A 28 -23.77 -14.14 10.68
N GLN A 29 -24.33 -13.42 11.65
CA GLN A 29 -25.73 -13.56 12.05
C GLN A 29 -26.67 -13.26 10.87
N ALA A 30 -26.43 -12.15 10.15
CA ALA A 30 -27.21 -11.79 8.97
C ALA A 30 -27.14 -12.88 7.89
N LYS A 31 -25.95 -13.46 7.65
CA LYS A 31 -25.80 -14.55 6.67
C LYS A 31 -26.52 -15.84 7.10
N ARG A 32 -26.50 -16.17 8.40
CA ARG A 32 -27.21 -17.34 8.96
C ARG A 32 -28.73 -17.19 8.90
N ALA A 33 -29.24 -15.97 9.07
CA ALA A 33 -30.67 -15.66 8.99
C ALA A 33 -31.19 -15.54 7.54
N ALA A 34 -30.30 -15.45 6.55
CA ALA A 34 -30.67 -15.34 5.14
C ALA A 34 -31.14 -16.70 4.57
N PRO A 35 -32.01 -16.70 3.54
CA PRO A 35 -32.38 -17.92 2.82
C PRO A 35 -31.17 -18.70 2.28
N PRO A 36 -31.31 -20.02 2.04
CA PRO A 36 -30.27 -20.83 1.44
C PRO A 36 -29.78 -20.22 0.12
N GLY A 37 -28.47 -20.06 -0.03
CA GLY A 37 -27.86 -19.47 -1.22
C GLY A 37 -26.44 -18.95 -0.97
N HIS A 38 -25.74 -18.58 -2.04
CA HIS A 38 -24.42 -17.98 -1.95
C HIS A 38 -24.49 -16.63 -1.23
N SER A 39 -23.47 -16.27 -0.45
CA SER A 39 -23.36 -14.92 0.15
C SER A 39 -23.12 -13.83 -0.91
N GLY A 40 -22.73 -14.20 -2.14
CA GLY A 40 -22.18 -13.27 -3.13
C GLY A 40 -20.75 -12.83 -2.81
N ILE A 41 -20.13 -13.42 -1.79
CA ILE A 41 -18.78 -13.09 -1.31
C ILE A 41 -17.85 -14.27 -1.56
N GLY A 42 -16.76 -14.01 -2.30
CA GLY A 42 -15.79 -15.02 -2.70
C GLY A 42 -16.10 -15.63 -4.08
N THR A 43 -15.05 -16.01 -4.79
CA THR A 43 -15.10 -16.68 -6.10
C THR A 43 -14.23 -17.93 -6.08
N THR A 44 -14.23 -18.71 -7.16
CA THR A 44 -13.55 -20.02 -7.27
C THR A 44 -12.12 -20.07 -6.75
N LEU A 45 -11.34 -19.00 -6.92
CA LEU A 45 -9.93 -18.95 -6.50
C LEU A 45 -9.69 -18.23 -5.17
N SER A 46 -10.75 -17.75 -4.52
CA SER A 46 -10.66 -17.15 -3.19
C SER A 46 -10.18 -18.18 -2.17
N ALA A 47 -9.22 -17.80 -1.33
CA ALA A 47 -8.62 -18.67 -0.31
C ALA A 47 -7.98 -19.97 -0.84
N ASN A 48 -7.51 -19.99 -2.10
CA ASN A 48 -6.77 -21.13 -2.63
C ASN A 48 -5.49 -21.40 -1.82
N ARG A 49 -5.06 -22.67 -1.77
CA ARG A 49 -3.94 -23.11 -0.91
C ARG A 49 -2.62 -22.40 -1.24
N LEU A 50 -2.36 -22.13 -2.52
CA LEU A 50 -1.13 -21.47 -2.95
C LEU A 50 -1.06 -20.03 -2.43
N ALA A 51 -2.13 -19.25 -2.60
CA ALA A 51 -2.23 -17.89 -2.08
C ALA A 51 -2.13 -17.87 -0.56
N CYS A 52 -2.81 -18.77 0.15
CA CYS A 52 -2.73 -18.87 1.60
C CYS A 52 -1.31 -19.22 2.10
N ALA A 53 -0.61 -20.14 1.43
CA ALA A 53 0.77 -20.49 1.76
C ALA A 53 1.72 -19.31 1.51
N ALA A 54 1.57 -18.61 0.37
CA ALA A 54 2.37 -17.43 0.04
C ALA A 54 2.13 -16.28 1.02
N MET A 55 0.86 -16.00 1.38
CA MET A 55 0.54 -15.00 2.40
C MET A 55 1.19 -15.32 3.74
N ARG A 56 1.11 -16.59 4.19
CA ARG A 56 1.75 -17.00 5.44
C ARG A 56 3.26 -16.80 5.39
N ALA A 57 3.93 -17.30 4.36
CA ALA A 57 5.39 -17.18 4.22
C ALA A 57 5.82 -15.71 4.14
N ASN A 58 5.12 -14.90 3.34
CA ASN A 58 5.44 -13.50 3.18
C ASN A 58 5.24 -12.71 4.49
N LEU A 59 4.13 -12.93 5.21
CA LEU A 59 3.87 -12.27 6.49
C LEU A 59 4.87 -12.70 7.58
N SER A 60 5.24 -13.99 7.65
CA SER A 60 6.09 -14.48 8.74
C SER A 60 7.58 -14.40 8.48
N GLN A 61 8.02 -14.29 7.21
CA GLN A 61 9.44 -14.34 6.85
C GLN A 61 9.93 -13.08 6.12
N VAL A 62 9.05 -12.35 5.44
CA VAL A 62 9.43 -11.18 4.62
C VAL A 62 8.99 -9.88 5.26
N MET A 63 7.73 -9.77 5.69
CA MET A 63 7.17 -8.57 6.32
C MET A 63 7.50 -8.51 7.82
N THR A 64 8.77 -8.75 8.15
CA THR A 64 9.29 -8.75 9.53
C THR A 64 9.80 -7.37 9.92
N ASP A 65 9.85 -7.09 11.22
CA ASP A 65 10.34 -5.82 11.75
C ASP A 65 11.79 -5.52 11.31
N ASP A 66 12.64 -6.54 11.23
CA ASP A 66 14.03 -6.41 10.78
C ASP A 66 14.12 -5.97 9.32
N ASN A 67 13.32 -6.57 8.44
CA ASN A 67 13.27 -6.18 7.03
C ASN A 67 12.69 -4.78 6.89
N TYR A 68 11.63 -4.45 7.65
CA TYR A 68 11.07 -3.11 7.67
C TYR A 68 12.08 -2.07 8.15
N ARG A 69 12.87 -2.35 9.19
CA ARG A 69 13.92 -1.43 9.67
C ARG A 69 14.89 -1.07 8.55
N ILE A 70 15.34 -2.06 7.77
CA ILE A 70 16.23 -1.84 6.61
C ILE A 70 15.52 -1.02 5.53
N MET A 71 14.28 -1.37 5.18
CA MET A 71 13.50 -0.64 4.18
C MET A 71 13.28 0.83 4.58
N LEU A 72 12.96 1.09 5.85
CA LEU A 72 12.72 2.43 6.39
C LEU A 72 14.00 3.28 6.36
N GLU A 73 15.14 2.70 6.75
CA GLU A 73 16.43 3.37 6.69
C GLU A 73 16.78 3.76 5.24
N ARG A 74 16.62 2.83 4.30
CA ARG A 74 16.87 3.06 2.87
C ARG A 74 15.95 4.14 2.29
N ALA A 75 14.65 4.10 2.61
CA ALA A 75 13.70 5.12 2.20
C ALA A 75 14.07 6.50 2.75
N GLY A 76 14.52 6.57 4.01
CA GLY A 76 15.00 7.82 4.61
C GLY A 76 16.21 8.39 3.89
N ARG A 77 17.22 7.54 3.61
CA ARG A 77 18.42 7.94 2.83
C ARG A 77 18.05 8.44 1.44
N LEU A 78 17.18 7.71 0.73
CA LEU A 78 16.72 8.10 -0.60
C LEU A 78 15.97 9.45 -0.56
N ALA A 79 15.02 9.60 0.35
CA ALA A 79 14.21 10.81 0.44
C ALA A 79 15.08 12.03 0.78
N GLN A 80 16.05 11.87 1.68
CA GLN A 80 17.00 12.93 2.03
C GLN A 80 17.90 13.31 0.86
N GLY A 81 18.47 12.32 0.15
CA GLY A 81 19.30 12.57 -1.03
C GLY A 81 18.53 13.30 -2.15
N LEU A 82 17.25 12.97 -2.36
CA LEU A 82 16.39 13.69 -3.30
C LEU A 82 16.17 15.14 -2.88
N ARG A 83 15.93 15.42 -1.59
CA ARG A 83 15.76 16.79 -1.09
C ARG A 83 17.03 17.63 -1.28
N GLU A 84 18.19 17.04 -0.97
CA GLU A 84 19.49 17.68 -1.15
C GLU A 84 19.77 17.98 -2.63
N LEU A 85 19.45 17.03 -3.51
CA LEU A 85 19.56 17.21 -4.96
C LEU A 85 18.70 18.38 -5.45
N PHE A 86 17.43 18.43 -5.03
CA PHE A 86 16.52 19.49 -5.45
C PHE A 86 16.96 20.85 -4.95
N ALA A 87 17.45 20.93 -3.70
CA ALA A 87 18.02 22.16 -3.16
C ALA A 87 19.27 22.60 -3.95
N ARG A 88 20.19 21.66 -4.26
CA ARG A 88 21.43 21.94 -5.02
C ARG A 88 21.15 22.52 -6.41
N PHE A 89 20.12 22.03 -7.08
CA PHE A 89 19.76 22.46 -8.43
C PHE A 89 18.63 23.51 -8.47
N ALA A 90 18.24 24.06 -7.32
CA ALA A 90 17.15 25.03 -7.19
C ALA A 90 15.83 24.57 -7.86
N LEU A 91 15.55 23.26 -7.79
CA LEU A 91 14.33 22.69 -8.35
C LEU A 91 13.17 22.90 -7.37
N PRO A 92 12.06 23.53 -7.78
CA PRO A 92 10.91 23.80 -6.92
C PRO A 92 10.05 22.52 -6.78
N TRP A 93 10.67 21.42 -6.38
CA TRP A 93 10.06 20.10 -6.26
C TRP A 93 10.08 19.65 -4.80
N CYS A 94 9.15 18.79 -4.42
CA CYS A 94 9.04 18.31 -3.05
C CYS A 94 9.09 16.78 -3.00
N VAL A 95 9.53 16.25 -1.86
CA VAL A 95 9.63 14.82 -1.58
C VAL A 95 8.70 14.47 -0.42
N THR A 96 7.73 13.61 -0.68
CA THR A 96 6.85 13.01 0.32
C THR A 96 7.30 11.59 0.63
N GLN A 97 7.52 11.29 1.90
CA GLN A 97 7.89 9.96 2.37
C GLN A 97 6.87 9.46 3.39
N LEU A 98 6.38 8.24 3.19
CA LEU A 98 5.53 7.52 4.13
C LEU A 98 6.14 6.14 4.37
N GLY A 99 6.83 5.98 5.50
CA GLY A 99 7.58 4.76 5.79
C GLY A 99 8.58 4.42 4.68
N ALA A 100 8.43 3.22 4.11
CA ALA A 100 9.29 2.68 3.04
C ALA A 100 8.92 3.17 1.62
N ARG A 101 7.93 4.07 1.50
CA ARG A 101 7.48 4.63 0.23
C ARG A 101 7.96 6.07 0.12
N CYS A 102 8.65 6.37 -0.97
CA CYS A 102 9.09 7.71 -1.32
C CYS A 102 8.47 8.13 -2.65
N GLU A 103 8.04 9.37 -2.73
CA GLU A 103 7.51 9.98 -3.94
C GLU A 103 7.99 11.43 -4.02
N PHE A 104 8.23 11.93 -5.22
CA PHE A 104 8.45 13.37 -5.41
C PHE A 104 7.52 13.93 -6.47
N GLN A 105 7.19 15.21 -6.28
CA GLN A 105 6.28 15.95 -7.15
C GLN A 105 6.95 17.21 -7.68
N PHE A 106 6.60 17.59 -8.90
CA PHE A 106 7.08 18.80 -9.58
C PHE A 106 6.39 20.07 -9.08
N ALA A 107 6.28 20.20 -7.76
CA ALA A 107 5.64 21.32 -7.08
C ALA A 107 6.44 21.68 -5.83
N ALA A 108 6.46 22.98 -5.49
CA ALA A 108 7.28 23.48 -4.38
C ALA A 108 6.78 23.03 -3.00
N ARG A 109 5.52 22.60 -2.91
CA ARG A 109 4.89 22.13 -1.67
C ARG A 109 4.17 20.81 -1.92
N PRO A 110 4.13 19.90 -0.94
CA PRO A 110 3.38 18.65 -1.05
C PRO A 110 1.88 18.93 -1.25
N PRO A 111 1.23 18.29 -2.23
CA PRO A 111 -0.22 18.40 -2.42
C PRO A 111 -0.95 17.75 -1.24
N ARG A 112 -2.08 18.33 -0.83
CA ARG A 112 -2.92 17.84 0.27
C ARG A 112 -4.06 16.95 -0.19
N ASN A 113 -4.34 16.91 -1.48
CA ASN A 113 -5.41 16.11 -2.08
C ASN A 113 -5.09 15.73 -3.54
N GLY A 114 -5.91 14.86 -4.11
CA GLY A 114 -5.74 14.36 -5.49
C GLY A 114 -5.86 15.45 -6.56
N SER A 115 -6.69 16.47 -6.34
CA SER A 115 -6.84 17.59 -7.28
C SER A 115 -5.58 18.44 -7.35
N GLU A 116 -4.99 18.78 -6.20
CA GLU A 116 -3.71 19.49 -6.11
C GLU A 116 -2.57 18.68 -6.73
N ALA A 117 -2.51 17.36 -6.46
CA ALA A 117 -1.52 16.47 -7.07
C ALA A 117 -1.69 16.40 -8.59
N GLY A 118 -2.94 16.42 -9.07
CA GLY A 118 -3.27 16.40 -10.49
C GLY A 118 -2.86 17.69 -11.22
N ALA A 119 -3.01 18.85 -10.57
CA ALA A 119 -2.68 20.17 -11.11
C ALA A 119 -1.16 20.42 -11.20
N GLY A 120 -0.36 19.79 -10.34
CA GLY A 120 1.11 19.89 -10.36
C GLY A 120 1.80 19.06 -11.46
N ARG A 121 1.04 18.38 -12.33
CA ARG A 121 1.60 17.61 -13.46
C ARG A 121 1.98 18.55 -14.60
N THR A 122 3.21 18.43 -15.10
CA THR A 122 3.62 19.09 -16.35
C THR A 122 3.33 18.17 -17.54
N ARG A 123 3.26 18.72 -18.77
CA ARG A 123 2.93 17.97 -19.99
C ARG A 123 3.90 16.81 -20.32
N SER A 124 5.07 16.75 -19.68
CA SER A 124 6.12 15.76 -19.98
C SER A 124 6.47 14.85 -18.80
N TRP A 125 6.05 15.16 -17.57
CA TRP A 125 6.44 14.39 -16.39
C TRP A 125 5.31 14.26 -15.36
N SER A 126 5.10 13.03 -14.90
CA SER A 126 4.22 12.67 -13.78
C SER A 126 5.05 12.28 -12.54
N ALA A 127 4.43 12.34 -11.35
CA ALA A 127 5.09 11.97 -10.10
C ALA A 127 5.75 10.59 -10.19
N ILE A 128 6.99 10.48 -9.68
CA ILE A 128 7.74 9.22 -9.68
C ILE A 128 7.62 8.59 -8.29
N PHE A 129 7.13 7.35 -8.26
CA PHE A 129 7.03 6.54 -7.07
C PHE A 129 8.22 5.60 -6.97
N ILE A 130 8.92 5.63 -5.83
CA ILE A 130 10.04 4.75 -5.57
C ILE A 130 9.72 3.93 -4.31
N PHE A 131 9.80 2.62 -4.45
CA PHE A 131 9.70 1.67 -3.34
C PHE A 131 11.09 1.16 -3.02
N THR A 132 11.49 1.24 -1.75
CA THR A 132 12.73 0.63 -1.29
C THR A 132 12.41 -0.73 -0.68
N TYR A 133 12.90 -1.79 -1.32
CA TYR A 133 12.87 -3.17 -0.82
C TYR A 133 14.19 -3.50 -0.11
#